data_AF-A0A1Q2D2Z7-F1
#
_entry.id   AF-A0A1Q2D2Z7-F1
#
_cell.length_a   1.000
_cell.length_b   1.000
_cell.length_c   1.000
_cell.angle_alpha   90.00
_cell.angle_beta   90.00
_cell.angle_gamma   90.00
#
_symmetry.space_group_name_H-M   'P 1'
#
loop_
_entity.id
_entity.type
_entity.pdbx_description
1 polymer ?
#
loop_
_entity_poly.entity_id
_entity_poly.type
_entity_poly.pdbx_seq_one_letter_code
_entity_poly.pdbx_strand_id
1 'polypeptide(L)'
;MHTAAAWYALPSLVEDTATELNSRLYTGDYLKDLQTEEFIKHRAAARKEARLSDAGVVLDAQGLPSAQERFYGGGIPEYGAYKVLDVESKDGALTQVEVLVFMPVYLGSGTDTDMSNVTLAFGGWSYVMVWDETAADWKATSWETPSDPSDELPNADLDFSNQGFDWIREHLGPGWAVPADATEDPIPGAVMTR
;
A
#
# COMPACT_ATOMS: atom_id res chain seq x y z
N MET A 1 0.87 -14.52 -11.19
CA MET A 1 0.00 -14.44 -9.99
C MET A 1 0.44 -13.21 -9.22
N HIS A 2 -0.31 -12.11 -9.32
CA HIS A 2 0.06 -10.75 -8.85
C HIS A 2 -0.52 -10.48 -7.45
N THR A 3 -0.09 -11.26 -6.45
CA THR A 3 -0.81 -11.39 -5.15
C THR A 3 -0.20 -10.62 -3.98
N ALA A 4 0.94 -9.96 -4.17
CA ALA A 4 1.64 -9.25 -3.10
C ALA A 4 1.03 -7.89 -2.64
N ALA A 5 0.02 -7.28 -3.30
CA ALA A 5 -0.52 -5.97 -2.87
C ALA A 5 -1.40 -6.10 -1.65
N ALA A 6 -2.16 -7.19 -1.56
CA ALA A 6 -3.01 -7.36 -0.40
C ALA A 6 -2.17 -7.49 0.87
N TRP A 7 -0.95 -8.02 0.76
CA TRP A 7 0.02 -8.03 1.85
C TRP A 7 0.28 -6.62 2.41
N TYR A 8 0.45 -5.62 1.54
CA TYR A 8 0.76 -4.24 1.93
C TYR A 8 -0.47 -3.40 2.23
N ALA A 9 -1.63 -3.74 1.67
CA ALA A 9 -2.93 -3.17 2.05
C ALA A 9 -3.58 -4.05 3.13
N LEU A 10 -3.03 -4.09 4.34
CA LEU A 10 -3.44 -5.06 5.37
C LEU A 10 -4.94 -5.22 5.68
N PRO A 11 -5.75 -4.17 5.60
CA PRO A 11 -7.21 -4.33 5.73
C PRO A 11 -7.83 -5.21 4.61
N SER A 12 -7.12 -5.47 3.51
CA SER A 12 -7.48 -6.47 2.50
C SER A 12 -7.04 -7.90 2.89
N LEU A 13 -6.12 -8.07 3.85
CA LEU A 13 -5.78 -9.38 4.43
C LEU A 13 -6.83 -9.86 5.43
N VAL A 14 -7.47 -8.95 6.16
CA VAL A 14 -8.48 -9.26 7.19
C VAL A 14 -9.79 -9.67 6.53
N GLU A 15 -10.35 -10.84 6.85
CA GLU A 15 -11.53 -11.35 6.13
C GLU A 15 -12.74 -10.44 6.27
N ASP A 16 -12.94 -9.91 7.48
CA ASP A 16 -14.06 -9.05 7.81
C ASP A 16 -14.09 -7.76 6.97
N THR A 17 -12.92 -7.26 6.55
CA THR A 17 -12.80 -6.01 5.79
C THR A 17 -12.46 -6.24 4.32
N ALA A 18 -11.88 -7.39 3.95
CA ALA A 18 -11.40 -7.64 2.61
C ALA A 18 -12.51 -7.65 1.56
N THR A 19 -13.66 -8.23 1.88
CA THR A 19 -14.79 -8.30 0.95
C THR A 19 -15.25 -6.90 0.55
N GLU A 20 -15.39 -6.02 1.54
CA GLU A 20 -15.78 -4.63 1.33
C GLU A 20 -14.67 -3.84 0.65
N LEU A 21 -13.45 -3.87 1.21
CA LEU A 21 -12.35 -3.04 0.74
C LEU A 21 -11.90 -3.41 -0.67
N ASN A 22 -11.82 -4.70 -1.01
CA ASN A 22 -11.40 -5.09 -2.35
C ASN A 22 -12.35 -4.56 -3.43
N SER A 23 -13.66 -4.55 -3.16
CA SER A 23 -14.66 -4.01 -4.10
C SER A 23 -14.61 -2.49 -4.28
N ARG A 24 -14.05 -1.79 -3.27
CA ARG A 24 -13.82 -0.34 -3.32
C ARG A 24 -12.55 -0.01 -4.10
N LEU A 25 -11.47 -0.78 -3.89
CA LEU A 25 -10.16 -0.51 -4.47
C LEU A 25 -9.98 -1.10 -5.88
N TYR A 26 -10.60 -2.23 -6.17
CA TYR A 26 -10.32 -3.02 -7.37
C TYR A 26 -11.58 -3.29 -8.20
N THR A 27 -11.38 -3.55 -9.49
CA THR A 27 -12.45 -3.92 -10.42
C THR A 27 -11.97 -4.96 -11.46
N GLY A 28 -12.86 -5.38 -12.34
CA GLY A 28 -12.54 -6.28 -13.46
C GLY A 28 -12.10 -7.68 -13.00
N ASP A 29 -11.22 -8.30 -13.78
CA ASP A 29 -10.71 -9.64 -13.51
C ASP A 29 -9.83 -9.69 -12.26
N TYR A 30 -9.13 -8.60 -11.95
CA TYR A 30 -8.31 -8.52 -10.75
C TYR A 30 -9.15 -8.66 -9.47
N LEU A 31 -10.31 -7.99 -9.39
CA LEU A 31 -11.22 -8.19 -8.25
C LEU A 31 -11.69 -9.64 -8.13
N LYS A 32 -11.90 -10.35 -9.25
CA LYS A 32 -12.30 -11.77 -9.23
C LYS A 32 -11.17 -12.65 -8.71
N ASP A 33 -9.94 -12.37 -9.11
CA ASP A 33 -8.76 -13.10 -8.65
C ASP A 33 -8.60 -13.00 -7.12
N LEU A 34 -8.89 -11.83 -6.54
CA LEU A 34 -8.88 -11.59 -5.10
C LEU A 34 -9.96 -12.36 -4.32
N GLN A 35 -10.93 -12.98 -5.01
CA GLN A 35 -12.02 -13.75 -4.41
C GLN A 35 -11.83 -15.27 -4.59
N THR A 36 -10.74 -15.69 -5.24
CA THR A 36 -10.43 -17.11 -5.44
C THR A 36 -10.05 -17.81 -4.13
N GLU A 37 -10.33 -19.11 -4.04
CA GLU A 37 -9.91 -19.92 -2.88
C GLU A 37 -8.40 -19.90 -2.66
N GLU A 38 -7.62 -19.85 -3.74
CA GLU A 38 -6.16 -19.76 -3.66
C GLU A 38 -5.73 -18.47 -2.98
N PHE A 39 -6.31 -17.34 -3.38
CA PHE A 39 -6.00 -16.07 -2.77
C PHE A 39 -6.47 -15.98 -1.31
N ILE A 40 -7.64 -16.53 -0.98
CA ILE A 40 -8.12 -16.62 0.40
C ILE A 40 -7.12 -17.42 1.26
N LYS A 41 -6.59 -18.54 0.76
CA LYS A 41 -5.55 -19.32 1.46
C LYS A 41 -4.25 -18.52 1.63
N HIS A 42 -3.83 -17.78 0.61
CA HIS A 42 -2.67 -16.90 0.70
C HIS A 42 -2.85 -15.84 1.78
N ARG A 43 -3.99 -15.15 1.82
CA ARG A 43 -4.30 -14.16 2.87
C ARG A 43 -4.35 -14.77 4.27
N ALA A 44 -4.91 -15.96 4.42
CA ALA A 44 -4.93 -16.66 5.71
C ALA A 44 -3.51 -17.02 6.19
N ALA A 45 -2.62 -17.46 5.29
CA ALA A 45 -1.22 -17.70 5.62
C ALA A 45 -0.51 -16.41 6.04
N ALA A 46 -0.76 -15.31 5.32
CA ALA A 46 -0.22 -13.99 5.63
C ALA A 46 -0.65 -13.47 7.00
N ARG A 47 -1.95 -13.54 7.32
CA ARG A 47 -2.48 -13.19 8.64
C ARG A 47 -1.80 -14.01 9.73
N LYS A 48 -1.63 -15.31 9.51
CA LYS A 48 -0.97 -16.19 10.49
C LYS A 48 0.48 -15.79 10.74
N GLU A 49 1.23 -15.47 9.70
CA GLU A 49 2.61 -14.96 9.81
C GLU A 49 2.67 -13.64 10.59
N ALA A 50 1.71 -12.75 10.34
CA ALA A 50 1.54 -11.49 11.07
C ALA A 50 0.91 -11.65 12.48
N ARG A 51 0.66 -12.89 12.94
CA ARG A 51 -0.05 -13.21 14.19
C ARG A 51 -1.42 -12.54 14.32
N LEU A 52 -2.18 -12.44 13.24
CA LEU A 52 -3.50 -11.82 13.22
C LEU A 52 -4.61 -12.87 13.27
N SER A 53 -5.68 -12.57 14.00
CA SER A 53 -6.97 -13.25 13.87
C SER A 53 -7.65 -12.90 12.53
N ASP A 54 -8.75 -13.59 12.21
CA ASP A 54 -9.55 -13.26 11.01
C ASP A 54 -10.17 -11.86 11.07
N ALA A 55 -10.33 -11.30 12.27
CA ALA A 55 -10.77 -9.93 12.53
C ALA A 55 -9.61 -8.91 12.57
N GLY A 56 -8.37 -9.33 12.30
CA GLY A 56 -7.21 -8.44 12.28
C GLY A 56 -6.65 -8.08 13.66
N VAL A 57 -6.97 -8.85 14.70
CA VAL A 57 -6.45 -8.63 16.06
C VAL A 57 -5.14 -9.40 16.25
N VAL A 58 -4.11 -8.73 16.77
CA VAL A 58 -2.83 -9.38 17.11
C VAL A 58 -3.05 -10.43 18.18
N LEU A 59 -2.47 -11.61 17.98
CA LEU A 59 -2.53 -12.76 18.86
C LEU A 59 -1.21 -12.92 19.63
N ASP A 60 -1.34 -13.26 20.91
CA ASP A 60 -0.21 -13.62 21.76
C ASP A 60 0.31 -15.05 21.47
N ALA A 61 1.33 -15.48 22.21
CA ALA A 61 1.94 -16.80 22.04
C ALA A 61 0.98 -17.96 22.37
N GLN A 62 -0.14 -17.69 23.05
CA GLN A 62 -1.18 -18.67 23.37
C GLN A 62 -2.33 -18.66 22.35
N GLY A 63 -2.26 -17.78 21.34
CA GLY A 63 -3.30 -17.62 20.33
C GLY A 63 -4.51 -16.83 20.81
N LEU A 64 -4.40 -16.08 21.91
CA LEU A 64 -5.44 -15.20 22.42
C LEU A 64 -5.21 -13.76 21.95
N PRO A 65 -6.26 -12.93 21.86
CA PRO A 65 -6.11 -11.50 21.57
C PRO A 65 -5.11 -10.81 22.50
N SER A 66 -4.09 -10.17 21.93
CA SER A 66 -3.09 -9.44 22.69
C SER A 66 -3.71 -8.21 23.36
N ALA A 67 -3.58 -8.13 24.68
CA ALA A 67 -4.05 -6.96 25.43
C ALA A 67 -3.22 -5.70 25.14
N GLN A 68 -1.96 -5.88 24.73
CA GLN A 68 -0.96 -4.80 24.61
C GLN A 68 -0.57 -4.51 23.17
N GLU A 69 -0.35 -5.54 22.35
CA GLU A 69 0.13 -5.33 20.99
C GLU A 69 -1.02 -4.95 20.06
N ARG A 70 -0.70 -4.06 19.13
CA ARG A 70 -1.52 -3.71 17.98
C ARG A 70 -0.71 -3.95 16.73
N PHE A 71 -1.45 -4.14 15.65
CA PHE A 71 -0.85 -4.23 14.34
C PHE A 71 -0.79 -2.82 13.74
N TYR A 72 0.37 -2.45 13.22
CA TYR A 72 0.60 -1.20 12.51
C TYR A 72 0.99 -1.56 11.09
N GLY A 73 0.14 -1.19 10.13
CA GLY A 73 0.54 -1.24 8.73
C GLY A 73 -0.25 -0.29 7.86
N GLY A 74 0.43 0.20 6.83
CA GLY A 74 -0.13 1.15 5.87
C GLY A 74 0.96 1.70 4.95
N GLY A 75 0.52 2.29 3.84
CA GLY A 75 1.33 3.23 3.07
C GLY A 75 1.00 4.65 3.46
N ILE A 76 1.94 5.57 3.28
CA ILE A 76 1.75 6.98 3.61
C ILE A 76 2.00 7.82 2.35
N PRO A 77 0.99 7.94 1.47
CA PRO A 77 1.14 8.61 0.18
C PRO A 77 1.59 10.07 0.30
N GLU A 78 1.21 10.76 1.39
CA GLU A 78 1.57 12.17 1.67
C GLU A 78 3.09 12.44 1.66
N TYR A 79 3.93 11.42 1.93
CA TYR A 79 5.40 11.51 1.88
C TYR A 79 6.00 10.77 0.68
N GLY A 80 5.15 10.35 -0.24
CA GLY A 80 5.55 9.67 -1.47
C GLY A 80 5.61 10.61 -2.66
N ALA A 81 5.77 9.98 -3.82
CA ALA A 81 5.66 10.59 -5.12
C ALA A 81 4.99 9.60 -6.08
N TYR A 82 4.51 10.11 -7.20
CA TYR A 82 3.96 9.30 -8.27
C TYR A 82 4.41 9.83 -9.63
N LYS A 83 4.42 8.95 -10.62
CA LYS A 83 4.70 9.24 -12.02
C LYS A 83 3.59 8.62 -12.87
N VAL A 84 2.99 9.43 -13.73
CA VAL A 84 2.03 8.92 -14.71
C VAL A 84 2.81 8.29 -15.85
N LEU A 85 2.61 7.00 -16.08
CA LEU A 85 3.30 6.23 -17.11
C LEU A 85 2.52 6.29 -18.44
N ASP A 86 1.21 6.09 -18.37
CA ASP A 86 0.34 6.10 -19.54
C ASP A 86 -1.06 6.65 -19.21
N VAL A 87 -1.72 7.20 -20.23
CA VAL A 87 -3.06 7.76 -20.13
C VAL A 87 -3.84 7.42 -21.39
N GLU A 88 -4.92 6.65 -21.23
CA GLU A 88 -5.89 6.43 -22.30
C GLU A 88 -7.09 7.35 -22.13
N SER A 89 -7.58 7.87 -23.25
CA SER A 89 -8.79 8.68 -23.29
C SER A 89 -9.69 8.29 -24.47
N LYS A 90 -10.99 8.43 -24.26
CA LYS A 90 -12.03 8.21 -25.26
C LYS A 90 -12.99 9.38 -25.23
N ASP A 91 -13.23 9.97 -26.41
CA ASP A 91 -14.16 11.11 -26.58
C ASP A 91 -13.85 12.31 -25.64
N GLY A 92 -12.56 12.49 -25.29
CA GLY A 92 -12.10 13.54 -24.39
C GLY A 92 -12.22 13.23 -22.89
N ALA A 93 -12.75 12.07 -22.51
CA ALA A 93 -12.77 11.58 -21.14
C ALA A 93 -11.63 10.59 -20.89
N LEU A 94 -10.99 10.67 -19.72
CA LEU A 94 -9.98 9.71 -19.30
C LEU A 94 -10.65 8.37 -19.01
N THR A 95 -10.14 7.29 -19.62
CA THR A 95 -10.68 5.94 -19.45
C THR A 95 -9.76 5.04 -18.65
N GLN A 96 -8.45 5.26 -18.75
CA GLN A 96 -7.44 4.50 -18.03
C GLN A 96 -6.23 5.39 -17.72
N VAL A 97 -5.62 5.18 -16.57
CA VAL A 97 -4.35 5.79 -16.20
C VAL A 97 -3.45 4.72 -15.60
N GLU A 98 -2.21 4.66 -16.06
CA GLU A 98 -1.15 3.90 -15.40
C GLU A 98 -0.29 4.83 -14.56
N VAL A 99 -0.15 4.52 -13.27
CA VAL A 99 0.60 5.32 -12.30
C VAL A 99 1.61 4.45 -11.59
N LEU A 100 2.88 4.86 -11.63
CA LEU A 100 3.90 4.33 -10.75
C LEU A 100 3.96 5.19 -9.48
N VAL A 101 3.82 4.57 -8.32
CA VAL A 101 3.98 5.24 -7.03
C VAL A 101 5.27 4.83 -6.34
N PHE A 102 5.84 5.74 -5.55
CA PHE A 102 6.92 5.51 -4.60
C PHE A 102 6.48 6.10 -3.28
N MET A 103 6.35 5.29 -2.23
CA MET A 103 5.91 5.78 -0.93
C MET A 103 6.49 4.97 0.22
N PRO A 104 6.62 5.58 1.42
CA PRO A 104 6.90 4.82 2.62
C PRO A 104 5.74 3.87 2.92
N VAL A 105 6.09 2.68 3.37
CA VAL A 105 5.17 1.71 3.95
C VAL A 105 5.73 1.22 5.27
N TYR A 106 4.84 0.96 6.22
CA TYR A 106 5.20 0.38 7.49
C TYR A 106 4.40 -0.89 7.75
N LEU A 107 5.00 -1.81 8.49
CA LEU A 107 4.43 -3.12 8.75
C LEU A 107 5.00 -3.71 10.04
N GLY A 108 4.13 -4.11 10.97
CA GLY A 108 4.53 -4.95 12.09
C GLY A 108 3.55 -4.91 13.25
N SER A 109 3.91 -5.61 14.32
CA SER A 109 3.19 -5.54 15.59
C SER A 109 3.99 -4.73 16.59
N GLY A 110 3.34 -3.92 17.42
CA GLY A 110 4.00 -3.12 18.44
C GLY A 110 3.03 -2.73 19.54
N THR A 111 3.49 -1.94 20.49
CA THR A 111 2.66 -1.28 21.50
C THR A 111 2.74 0.23 21.30
N ASP A 112 1.88 1.00 21.96
CA ASP A 112 1.93 2.46 21.91
C ASP A 112 3.26 3.06 22.38
N THR A 113 4.09 2.28 23.08
CA THR A 113 5.40 2.71 23.61
C THR A 113 6.59 1.95 23.05
N ASP A 114 6.37 0.89 22.26
CA ASP A 114 7.42 0.07 21.68
C ASP A 114 7.04 -0.40 20.28
N MET A 115 7.70 0.18 19.28
CA MET A 115 7.46 -0.04 17.87
C MET A 115 8.66 -0.75 17.21
N SER A 116 9.55 -1.38 17.98
CA SER A 116 10.80 -1.97 17.45
C SER A 116 10.58 -3.07 16.42
N ASN A 117 9.40 -3.70 16.43
CA ASN A 117 9.00 -4.76 15.52
C ASN A 117 8.17 -4.23 14.34
N VAL A 118 8.01 -2.91 14.20
CA VAL A 118 7.41 -2.26 13.04
C VAL A 118 8.53 -1.81 12.12
N THR A 119 8.57 -2.41 10.94
CA THR A 119 9.56 -2.10 9.91
C THR A 119 9.03 -0.97 9.04
N LEU A 120 9.88 0.03 8.80
CA LEU A 120 9.69 1.00 7.73
C LEU A 120 10.40 0.53 6.47
N ALA A 121 9.73 0.63 5.34
CA ALA A 121 10.29 0.40 4.02
C ALA A 121 9.82 1.49 3.05
N PHE A 122 10.49 1.61 1.93
CA PHE A 122 9.97 2.32 0.77
C PHE A 122 9.75 1.31 -0.33
N GLY A 123 8.60 1.41 -1.00
CA GLY A 123 8.28 0.56 -2.13
C GLY A 123 7.69 1.37 -3.24
N GLY A 124 7.61 0.74 -4.40
CA GLY A 124 6.77 1.26 -5.46
C GLY A 124 6.04 0.18 -6.19
N TRP A 125 5.00 0.68 -6.83
CA TRP A 125 3.90 -0.11 -7.34
C TRP A 125 3.38 0.62 -8.59
N SER A 126 3.35 -0.07 -9.73
CA SER A 126 2.56 0.38 -10.87
C SER A 126 1.11 -0.03 -10.63
N TYR A 127 0.18 0.90 -10.83
CA TYR A 127 -1.25 0.68 -10.80
C TYR A 127 -1.83 1.06 -12.16
N VAL A 128 -2.56 0.13 -12.78
CA VAL A 128 -3.45 0.46 -13.89
C VAL A 128 -4.82 0.71 -13.30
N MET A 129 -5.36 1.91 -13.52
CA MET A 129 -6.60 2.38 -12.94
C MET A 129 -7.61 2.76 -14.02
N VAL A 130 -8.88 2.45 -13.80
CA VAL A 130 -10.00 2.87 -14.65
C VAL A 130 -11.02 3.66 -13.85
N TRP A 131 -11.70 4.60 -14.50
CA TRP A 131 -12.77 5.35 -13.87
C TRP A 131 -14.04 4.49 -13.79
N ASP A 132 -14.49 4.20 -12.57
CA ASP A 132 -15.77 3.55 -12.31
C ASP A 132 -16.86 4.63 -12.21
N GLU A 133 -17.65 4.79 -13.27
CA GLU A 133 -18.74 5.77 -13.31
C GLU A 133 -19.80 5.54 -12.22
N THR A 134 -19.99 4.29 -11.78
CA THR A 134 -21.00 3.95 -10.77
C THR A 134 -20.53 4.36 -9.38
N ALA A 135 -19.25 4.14 -9.09
CA ALA A 135 -18.63 4.56 -7.83
C ALA A 135 -18.19 6.03 -7.83
N ALA A 136 -18.13 6.66 -9.01
CA ALA A 136 -17.49 7.96 -9.24
C ALA A 136 -16.07 8.01 -8.66
N ASP A 137 -15.29 6.95 -8.89
CA ASP A 137 -13.97 6.76 -8.30
C ASP A 137 -13.03 5.99 -9.26
N TRP A 138 -11.72 6.17 -9.08
CA TRP A 138 -10.71 5.40 -9.79
C TRP A 138 -10.49 4.06 -9.10
N LYS A 139 -10.58 2.96 -9.86
CA LYS A 139 -10.35 1.61 -9.36
C LYS A 139 -9.20 0.94 -10.09
N ALA A 140 -8.36 0.24 -9.35
CA ALA A 140 -7.26 -0.51 -9.93
C ALA A 140 -7.79 -1.77 -10.66
N THR A 141 -7.38 -1.94 -11.90
CA THR A 141 -7.59 -3.16 -12.71
C THR A 141 -6.38 -4.08 -12.68
N SER A 142 -5.22 -3.56 -12.27
CA SER A 142 -4.05 -4.34 -11.90
C SER A 142 -3.15 -3.51 -11.00
N TRP A 143 -2.22 -4.18 -10.34
CA TRP A 143 -1.03 -3.55 -9.81
C TRP A 143 0.13 -4.54 -9.92
N GLU A 144 1.34 -4.01 -9.97
CA GLU A 144 2.54 -4.82 -10.00
C GLU A 144 3.71 -4.06 -9.38
N THR A 145 4.62 -4.79 -8.73
CA THR A 145 5.94 -4.23 -8.44
C THR A 145 6.61 -3.92 -9.78
N PRO A 146 7.28 -2.76 -9.93
CA PRO A 146 8.01 -2.43 -11.14
C PRO A 146 8.89 -3.60 -11.54
N SER A 147 8.63 -4.14 -12.73
CA SER A 147 9.42 -5.24 -13.30
C SER A 147 10.46 -4.74 -14.29
N ASP A 148 10.34 -3.48 -14.72
CA ASP A 148 11.32 -2.81 -15.56
C ASP A 148 12.47 -2.29 -14.69
N PRO A 149 13.73 -2.70 -14.96
CA PRO A 149 14.90 -2.19 -14.26
C PRO A 149 15.10 -0.68 -14.39
N SER A 150 14.51 -0.03 -15.41
CA SER A 150 14.53 1.43 -15.56
C SER A 150 13.56 2.16 -14.63
N ASP A 151 12.64 1.43 -14.00
CA ASP A 151 11.80 1.88 -12.89
C ASP A 151 12.35 1.39 -11.53
N GLU A 152 13.62 0.97 -11.46
CA GLU A 152 14.30 0.72 -10.18
C GLU A 152 14.25 1.98 -9.32
N LEU A 153 13.53 1.88 -8.21
CA LEU A 153 13.38 2.97 -7.28
C LEU A 153 14.66 3.17 -6.48
N PRO A 154 15.01 4.43 -6.13
CA PRO A 154 16.17 4.71 -5.32
C PRO A 154 16.06 4.06 -3.94
N ASN A 155 17.22 3.69 -3.38
CA ASN A 155 17.31 3.26 -2.00
C ASN A 155 17.05 4.46 -1.08
N ALA A 156 15.91 4.45 -0.41
CA ALA A 156 15.54 5.44 0.59
C ALA A 156 16.24 5.16 1.93
N ASP A 157 16.41 6.20 2.74
CA ASP A 157 16.86 6.01 4.12
C ASP A 157 15.70 5.47 4.97
N LEU A 158 15.86 4.27 5.51
CA LEU A 158 14.83 3.56 6.27
C LEU A 158 14.72 4.05 7.72
N ASP A 159 15.54 5.01 8.15
CA ASP A 159 15.39 5.70 9.42
C ASP A 159 14.36 6.84 9.34
N PHE A 160 13.88 7.19 8.14
CA PHE A 160 12.98 8.33 7.90
C PHE A 160 11.77 7.94 7.05
N SER A 161 10.54 8.10 7.59
CA SER A 161 9.33 7.90 6.79
C SER A 161 9.05 9.03 5.79
N ASN A 162 9.82 10.12 5.85
CA ASN A 162 9.76 11.23 4.91
C ASN A 162 11.17 11.55 4.42
N GLN A 163 11.42 11.35 3.12
CA GLN A 163 12.72 11.69 2.53
C GLN A 163 12.87 13.20 2.27
N GLY A 164 11.75 13.95 2.26
CA GLY A 164 11.70 15.36 1.90
C GLY A 164 11.60 15.59 0.39
N PHE A 165 11.07 16.74 0.00
CA PHE A 165 10.81 17.08 -1.41
C PHE A 165 12.10 17.27 -2.20
N ASP A 166 13.15 17.80 -1.57
CA ASP A 166 14.46 17.93 -2.22
C ASP A 166 15.06 16.57 -2.55
N TRP A 167 14.98 15.59 -1.64
CA TRP A 167 15.45 14.24 -1.91
C TRP A 167 14.66 13.60 -3.05
N ILE A 168 13.32 13.70 -3.02
CA ILE A 168 12.43 13.18 -4.06
C ILE A 168 12.82 13.75 -5.43
N ARG A 169 13.01 15.06 -5.51
CA ARG A 169 13.40 15.77 -6.74
C ARG A 169 14.76 15.32 -7.27
N GLU A 170 15.72 15.11 -6.38
CA GLU A 170 17.09 14.70 -6.74
C GLU A 170 17.20 13.24 -7.16
N HIS A 171 16.41 12.34 -6.57
CA HIS A 171 16.58 10.89 -6.71
C HIS A 171 15.59 10.22 -7.65
N LEU A 172 14.33 10.69 -7.73
CA LEU A 172 13.35 10.11 -8.64
C LEU A 172 13.44 10.69 -10.06
N GLY A 173 13.98 11.90 -10.19
CA GLY A 173 14.21 12.55 -11.47
C GLY A 173 12.93 13.09 -12.14
N PRO A 174 13.01 13.48 -13.43
CA PRO A 174 11.92 14.14 -14.13
C PRO A 174 10.66 13.26 -14.28
N GLY A 175 9.49 13.89 -14.22
CA GLY A 175 8.19 13.24 -14.45
C GLY A 175 7.48 12.73 -13.20
N TRP A 176 8.17 12.73 -12.06
CA TRP A 176 7.56 12.48 -10.75
C TRP A 176 6.91 13.75 -10.20
N ALA A 177 5.79 13.56 -9.51
CA ALA A 177 5.03 14.58 -8.81
C ALA A 177 4.74 14.11 -7.38
N VAL A 178 4.58 15.05 -6.45
CA VAL A 178 4.07 14.76 -5.12
C VAL A 178 2.55 14.88 -5.11
N PRO A 179 1.82 14.12 -4.26
CA PRO A 179 0.37 14.27 -4.12
C PRO A 179 -0.08 15.69 -3.77
N ALA A 180 -1.34 16.00 -4.04
CA ALA A 180 -1.88 17.34 -3.77
C ALA A 180 -1.95 17.68 -2.27
N ASP A 181 -2.01 16.65 -1.43
CA ASP A 181 -1.97 16.68 0.04
C ASP A 181 -0.58 16.33 0.60
N ALA A 182 0.46 16.35 -0.24
CA ALA A 182 1.82 16.05 0.20
C ALA A 182 2.29 17.03 1.27
N THR A 183 3.10 16.53 2.21
CA THR A 183 3.63 17.32 3.32
C THR A 183 5.07 16.94 3.65
N GLU A 184 5.80 17.90 4.21
CA GLU A 184 7.11 17.66 4.83
C GLU A 184 7.05 17.67 6.36
N ASP A 185 5.88 17.94 6.93
CA ASP A 185 5.68 17.97 8.37
C ASP A 185 5.86 16.56 8.96
N PRO A 186 6.41 16.42 10.18
CA PRO A 186 6.48 15.13 10.85
C PRO A 186 5.08 14.55 11.08
N ILE A 187 4.92 13.25 10.83
CA ILE A 187 3.72 12.49 11.17
C ILE A 187 3.45 12.64 12.67
N PRO A 188 2.30 13.22 13.06
CA PRO A 188 1.97 13.40 14.46
C PRO A 188 1.97 12.07 15.22
N GLY A 189 2.80 11.97 16.26
CA GLY A 189 2.87 10.79 17.12
C GLY A 189 3.61 9.57 16.52
N ALA A 190 4.20 9.69 15.33
CA ALA A 190 5.01 8.61 14.78
C ALA A 190 6.40 8.58 15.42
N VAL A 191 6.79 7.39 15.90
CA VAL A 191 8.16 7.10 16.32
C VAL A 191 9.12 7.04 15.11
N MET A 192 8.57 7.00 13.89
CA MET A 192 9.29 6.77 12.62
C MET A 192 9.62 8.03 11.82
N THR A 193 9.31 9.22 12.35
CA THR A 193 9.74 10.50 11.79
C THR A 193 10.80 11.13 12.68
N ARG A 194 12.01 11.28 12.16
CA ARG A 194 13.02 12.18 12.73
C ARG A 194 13.30 13.33 11.79
#